data_AF-A0A8B8NCZ1-F1
#
_entry.id   AF-A0A8B8NCZ1-F1
#
_cell.length_a   1.000
_cell.length_b   1.000
_cell.length_c   1.000
_cell.angle_alpha   90.00
_cell.angle_beta   90.00
_cell.angle_gamma   90.00
#
_symmetry.space_group_name_H-M   'P 1'
#
loop_
_entity.id
_entity.type
_entity.pdbx_description
1 polymer ?
#
loop_
_entity_poly.entity_id
_entity_poly.type
_entity_poly.pdbx_seq_one_letter_code
_entity_poly.pdbx_strand_id
1 'polypeptide(L)'
;MVSQFGKASRAKVVQKWNPTVTHVIASTDENGACKGTFKVLMGILEGKWILSVEWIKACMEAMEHLNEERYEINVDIHGMRNGPQLGRQRVINMQPKLFDGLKFYFMGDFDTSLKGHFQGLVVAAGGTVLHRKPIPCDELAPLPASIPSTFIIYSLEMPENCSLSRDMIIKRRLSGAEALARSTGAKEASNSWLLDSIASCKLE
;
A
#
# COMPACT_ATOMS: atom_id res chain seq x y z
N MET A 1 10.23 18.33 -17.44
CA MET A 1 8.98 18.80 -16.82
C MET A 1 9.06 18.87 -15.29
N VAL A 2 9.03 17.78 -14.51
CA VAL A 2 9.04 17.86 -13.03
C VAL A 2 10.24 18.65 -12.45
N SER A 3 11.45 18.41 -12.96
CA SER A 3 12.65 19.17 -12.55
C SER A 3 12.57 20.65 -12.92
N GLN A 4 11.99 20.97 -14.07
CA GLN A 4 11.80 22.35 -14.52
C GLN A 4 10.76 23.06 -13.65
N PHE A 5 9.64 22.39 -13.34
CA PHE A 5 8.65 22.89 -12.39
C PHE A 5 9.28 23.18 -11.03
N GLY A 6 10.03 22.23 -10.46
CA GLY A 6 10.69 22.43 -9.16
C GLY A 6 11.62 23.66 -9.13
N LYS A 7 12.32 23.95 -10.24
CA LYS A 7 13.13 25.17 -10.36
C LYS A 7 12.26 26.43 -10.42
N ALA A 8 11.17 26.41 -11.20
CA ALA A 8 10.29 27.56 -11.39
C ALA A 8 9.47 27.90 -10.13
N SER A 9 8.93 26.88 -9.45
CA SER A 9 8.12 27.02 -8.23
C SER A 9 8.93 27.09 -6.94
N ARG A 10 10.26 26.92 -7.02
CA ARG A 10 11.16 26.71 -5.88
C ARG A 10 10.80 25.48 -5.03
N ALA A 11 10.00 24.56 -5.56
CA ALA A 11 9.68 23.30 -4.90
C ALA A 11 10.87 22.33 -4.96
N LYS A 12 11.13 21.65 -3.84
CA LYS A 12 12.18 20.63 -3.75
C LYS A 12 11.71 19.32 -4.37
N VAL A 13 12.33 18.91 -5.47
CA VAL A 13 12.07 17.62 -6.11
C VAL A 13 13.01 16.56 -5.52
N VAL A 14 12.43 15.47 -5.00
CA VAL A 14 13.17 14.35 -4.42
C VAL A 14 12.88 13.05 -5.16
N GLN A 15 13.90 12.24 -5.40
CA GLN A 15 13.75 10.95 -6.09
C GLN A 15 13.39 9.80 -5.14
N LYS A 16 13.86 9.86 -3.89
CA LYS A 16 13.54 8.87 -2.85
C LYS A 16 12.46 9.42 -1.94
N TRP A 17 11.56 8.54 -1.52
CA TRP A 17 10.54 8.89 -0.53
C TRP A 17 11.20 9.37 0.76
N ASN A 18 10.61 10.39 1.40
CA ASN A 18 10.94 10.81 2.75
C ASN A 18 9.72 11.52 3.37
N PRO A 19 9.68 11.68 4.71
CA PRO A 19 8.52 12.26 5.40
C PRO A 19 8.18 13.71 5.02
N THR A 20 9.12 14.46 4.43
CA THR A 20 8.90 15.85 4.01
C THR A 20 8.12 15.98 2.70
N VAL A 21 7.87 14.87 2.00
CA VAL A 21 7.05 14.84 0.79
C VAL A 21 5.64 15.33 1.09
N THR A 22 5.15 16.26 0.27
CA THR A 22 3.78 16.81 0.30
C THR A 22 2.96 16.39 -0.92
N HIS A 23 3.62 16.19 -2.07
CA HIS A 23 3.01 15.85 -3.34
C HIS A 23 3.72 14.67 -3.99
N VAL A 24 2.95 13.71 -4.48
CA VAL A 24 3.39 12.61 -5.33
C VAL A 24 2.78 12.83 -6.69
N ILE A 25 3.63 12.94 -7.71
CA ILE A 25 3.19 13.07 -9.09
C ILE A 25 3.28 11.69 -9.73
N ALA A 26 2.16 11.20 -10.25
CA ALA A 26 2.07 9.90 -10.89
C ALA A 26 1.59 10.00 -12.33
N SER A 27 2.12 9.13 -13.17
CA SER A 27 1.60 8.93 -14.53
C SER A 27 0.29 8.17 -14.48
N THR A 28 -0.62 8.52 -15.39
CA THR A 28 -1.92 7.87 -15.57
C THR A 28 -2.02 7.27 -16.97
N ASP A 29 -2.86 6.24 -17.12
CA ASP A 29 -3.28 5.71 -18.42
C ASP A 29 -4.38 6.59 -19.08
N GLU A 30 -4.94 6.13 -20.20
CA GLU A 30 -6.03 6.84 -20.89
C GLU A 30 -7.31 7.04 -20.05
N ASN A 31 -7.50 6.24 -19.00
CA ASN A 31 -8.66 6.31 -18.10
C ASN A 31 -8.39 7.17 -16.87
N GLY A 32 -7.21 7.82 -16.80
CA GLY A 32 -6.78 8.58 -15.63
C GLY A 32 -6.34 7.70 -14.46
N ALA A 33 -6.12 6.40 -14.68
CA ALA A 33 -5.75 5.45 -13.64
C ALA A 33 -4.23 5.39 -13.45
N CYS A 34 -3.77 5.42 -12.20
CA CYS A 34 -2.35 5.31 -11.89
C CYS A 34 -1.94 3.90 -11.43
N LYS A 35 -0.65 3.58 -11.52
CA LYS A 35 -0.11 2.37 -10.89
C LYS A 35 0.08 2.59 -9.39
N GLY A 36 -0.28 1.59 -8.58
CA GLY A 36 -0.01 1.51 -7.14
C GLY A 36 1.48 1.34 -6.80
N THR A 37 2.33 2.26 -7.22
CA THR A 37 3.76 2.24 -6.89
C THR A 37 3.99 2.48 -5.39
N PHE A 38 5.14 2.06 -4.86
CA PHE A 38 5.49 2.30 -3.45
C PHE A 38 5.31 3.77 -3.04
N LYS A 39 5.69 4.74 -3.89
CA LYS A 39 5.54 6.17 -3.59
C LYS A 39 4.08 6.62 -3.54
N VAL A 40 3.23 6.10 -4.42
CA VAL A 40 1.80 6.39 -4.43
C VAL A 40 1.15 5.85 -3.17
N LEU A 41 1.41 4.58 -2.85
CA LEU A 41 0.87 3.93 -1.66
C LEU A 41 1.35 4.61 -0.36
N MET A 42 2.63 4.96 -0.26
CA MET A 42 3.16 5.76 0.85
C MET A 42 2.48 7.14 0.95
N GLY A 43 2.21 7.79 -0.19
CA GLY A 43 1.49 9.06 -0.19
C GLY A 43 0.05 8.94 0.27
N ILE A 44 -0.66 7.88 -0.12
CA ILE A 44 -2.01 7.58 0.39
C ILE A 44 -1.96 7.36 1.91
N LEU A 45 -1.04 6.51 2.38
CA LEU A 45 -0.88 6.20 3.80
C LEU A 45 -0.48 7.39 4.66
N GLU A 46 0.22 8.37 4.12
CA GLU A 46 0.68 9.56 4.86
C GLU A 46 -0.19 10.79 4.57
N GLY A 47 -1.33 10.62 3.90
CA GLY A 47 -2.27 11.69 3.59
C GLY A 47 -1.64 12.80 2.76
N LYS A 48 -0.89 12.44 1.71
CA LYS A 48 -0.27 13.38 0.76
C LYS A 48 -1.13 13.55 -0.48
N TRP A 49 -0.87 14.61 -1.25
CA TRP A 49 -1.49 14.78 -2.55
C TRP A 49 -0.94 13.77 -3.55
N ILE A 50 -1.82 13.03 -4.22
CA ILE A 50 -1.48 12.13 -5.33
C ILE A 50 -2.06 12.75 -6.60
N LEU A 51 -1.22 13.41 -7.39
CA LEU A 51 -1.66 14.22 -8.52
C LEU A 51 -1.18 13.65 -9.84
N SER A 52 -1.99 13.86 -10.88
CA SER A 52 -1.58 13.58 -12.24
C SER A 52 -0.52 14.59 -12.70
N VAL A 53 0.19 14.23 -13.76
CA VAL A 53 1.19 15.10 -14.38
C VAL A 53 0.57 16.39 -14.93
N GLU A 54 -0.74 16.40 -15.21
CA GLU A 54 -1.46 17.57 -15.71
C GLU A 54 -1.46 18.73 -14.71
N TRP A 55 -1.38 18.45 -13.40
CA TRP A 55 -1.23 19.52 -12.39
C TRP A 55 0.02 20.35 -12.62
N ILE A 56 1.15 19.69 -12.91
CA ILE A 56 2.41 20.39 -13.18
C ILE A 56 2.29 21.23 -14.44
N LYS A 57 1.69 20.68 -15.50
CA LYS A 57 1.53 21.42 -16.76
C LYS A 57 0.70 22.68 -16.54
N ALA A 58 -0.45 22.53 -15.89
CA ALA A 58 -1.36 23.64 -15.63
C ALA A 58 -0.73 24.71 -14.70
N CYS A 59 0.02 24.30 -13.67
CA CYS A 59 0.76 25.26 -12.84
C CYS A 59 1.85 26.02 -13.63
N MET A 60 2.54 25.33 -14.54
CA MET A 60 3.55 25.96 -15.39
C MET A 60 2.93 26.95 -16.39
N GLU A 61 1.78 26.62 -16.96
CA GLU A 61 1.03 27.48 -17.88
C GLU A 61 0.45 28.72 -17.20
N ALA A 62 -0.12 28.54 -16.00
CA ALA A 62 -0.67 29.65 -15.21
C ALA A 62 0.41 30.48 -14.49
N MET A 63 1.65 29.98 -14.44
CA MET A 63 2.77 30.54 -13.66
C MET A 63 2.47 30.70 -12.16
N GLU A 64 1.60 29.84 -11.61
CA GLU A 64 1.22 29.83 -10.20
C GLU A 64 0.87 28.41 -9.72
N HIS A 65 0.69 28.24 -8.40
CA HIS A 65 0.22 26.97 -7.84
C HIS A 65 -1.30 26.90 -7.93
N LEU A 66 -1.79 26.01 -8.79
CA LEU A 66 -3.21 25.73 -8.90
C LEU A 66 -3.67 24.77 -7.82
N ASN A 67 -4.95 24.87 -7.45
CA ASN A 67 -5.59 23.96 -6.51
C ASN A 67 -5.47 22.50 -6.98
N GLU A 68 -5.02 21.64 -6.07
CA GLU A 68 -4.66 20.25 -6.31
C GLU A 68 -5.88 19.34 -6.57
N GLU A 69 -7.05 19.65 -6.00
CA GLU A 69 -8.24 18.77 -6.01
C GLU A 69 -8.67 18.35 -7.41
N ARG A 70 -8.59 19.28 -8.39
CA ARG A 70 -8.98 19.00 -9.78
C ARG A 70 -8.07 18.00 -10.49
N TYR A 71 -6.86 17.82 -9.99
CA TYR A 71 -5.82 16.99 -10.60
C TYR A 71 -5.50 15.76 -9.76
N GLU A 72 -6.24 15.57 -8.66
CA GLU A 72 -6.10 14.42 -7.81
C GLU A 72 -6.51 13.15 -8.56
N ILE A 73 -5.65 12.14 -8.48
CA ILE A 73 -5.94 10.84 -9.08
C ILE A 73 -6.92 10.09 -8.18
N ASN A 74 -8.03 9.64 -8.76
CA ASN A 74 -9.10 8.98 -8.00
C ASN A 74 -9.26 7.48 -8.29
N VAL A 75 -8.44 6.91 -9.19
CA VAL A 75 -8.53 5.50 -9.54
C VAL A 75 -7.15 4.93 -9.85
N ASP A 76 -6.93 3.67 -9.53
CA ASP A 76 -5.73 2.93 -9.93
C ASP A 76 -6.05 1.90 -11.03
N ILE A 77 -5.01 1.28 -11.60
CA ILE A 77 -5.16 0.30 -12.69
C ILE A 77 -5.90 -0.98 -12.27
N HIS A 78 -6.08 -1.21 -10.97
CA HIS A 78 -6.84 -2.33 -10.41
C HIS A 78 -8.30 -1.95 -10.12
N GLY A 79 -8.69 -0.69 -10.36
CA GLY A 79 -10.03 -0.19 -10.15
C GLY A 79 -10.30 0.28 -8.72
N MET A 80 -9.27 0.38 -7.87
CA MET A 80 -9.39 0.91 -6.51
C MET A 80 -9.63 2.41 -6.57
N ARG A 81 -10.65 2.89 -5.83
CA ARG A 81 -11.14 4.27 -5.93
C ARG A 81 -11.03 5.04 -4.62
N ASN A 82 -10.88 6.35 -4.72
CA ASN A 82 -10.89 7.31 -3.61
C ASN A 82 -9.77 7.16 -2.58
N GLY A 83 -8.80 6.25 -2.78
CA GLY A 83 -7.69 6.05 -1.84
C GLY A 83 -6.95 7.33 -1.46
N PRO A 84 -6.44 8.11 -2.43
CA PRO A 84 -5.77 9.39 -2.15
C PRO A 84 -6.61 10.35 -1.31
N GLN A 85 -7.89 10.52 -1.65
CA GLN A 85 -8.79 11.43 -0.96
C GLN A 85 -9.08 10.95 0.47
N LEU A 86 -9.41 9.66 0.62
CA LEU A 86 -9.68 9.03 1.90
C LEU A 86 -8.44 9.03 2.80
N GLY A 87 -7.26 8.78 2.25
CA GLY A 87 -5.98 8.84 2.96
C GLY A 87 -5.71 10.23 3.54
N ARG A 88 -5.99 11.30 2.78
CA ARG A 88 -5.89 12.68 3.29
C ARG A 88 -6.93 12.98 4.36
N GLN A 89 -8.19 12.65 4.10
CA GLN A 89 -9.28 12.86 5.06
C GLN A 89 -9.01 12.15 6.39
N ARG A 90 -8.48 10.92 6.36
CA ARG A 90 -8.07 10.17 7.55
C ARG A 90 -7.08 10.96 8.40
N VAL A 91 -6.04 11.53 7.77
CA VAL A 91 -5.03 12.33 8.48
C VAL A 91 -5.61 13.66 9.00
N ILE A 92 -6.38 14.39 8.19
CA ILE A 92 -7.03 15.65 8.58
C ILE A 92 -7.96 15.44 9.78
N ASN A 93 -8.73 14.35 9.77
CA ASN A 93 -9.69 14.00 10.82
C ASN A 93 -9.05 13.25 12.00
N MET A 94 -7.71 13.19 12.08
CA MET A 94 -6.95 12.52 13.13
C MET A 94 -7.39 11.07 13.40
N GLN A 95 -7.80 10.36 12.35
CA GLN A 95 -8.24 8.97 12.47
C GLN A 95 -7.03 8.04 12.61
N PRO A 96 -7.22 6.86 13.25
CA PRO A 96 -6.17 5.85 13.35
C PRO A 96 -5.59 5.47 11.99
N LYS A 97 -4.33 4.99 11.98
CA LYS A 97 -3.73 4.49 10.75
C LYS A 97 -4.45 3.23 10.27
N LEU A 98 -4.36 2.97 8.97
CA LEU A 98 -5.14 1.92 8.29
C LEU A 98 -4.98 0.54 8.92
N PHE A 99 -3.77 0.21 9.36
CA PHE A 99 -3.44 -1.08 9.97
C PHE A 99 -3.12 -0.96 11.46
N ASP A 100 -3.62 0.09 12.12
CA ASP A 100 -3.42 0.27 13.55
C ASP A 100 -3.96 -0.94 14.34
N GLY A 101 -3.15 -1.43 15.27
CA GLY A 101 -3.44 -2.66 16.04
C GLY A 101 -3.34 -3.98 15.27
N LEU A 102 -3.05 -3.97 13.96
CA LEU A 102 -2.89 -5.17 13.15
C LEU A 102 -1.43 -5.62 13.07
N LYS A 103 -1.22 -6.93 12.96
CA LYS A 103 0.07 -7.62 12.87
C LYS A 103 0.15 -8.39 11.55
N PHE A 104 1.32 -8.44 10.95
CA PHE A 104 1.52 -9.05 9.63
C PHE A 104 2.72 -9.96 9.63
N TYR A 105 2.51 -11.23 9.27
CA TYR A 105 3.58 -12.19 9.04
C TYR A 105 3.65 -12.54 7.56
N PHE A 106 4.79 -12.28 6.92
CA PHE A 106 5.02 -12.60 5.52
C PHE A 106 5.53 -14.05 5.40
N MET A 107 4.67 -14.94 4.91
CA MET A 107 4.92 -16.37 4.83
C MET A 107 5.59 -16.79 3.51
N GLY A 108 6.60 -17.64 3.64
CA GLY A 108 7.33 -18.21 2.52
C GLY A 108 8.35 -17.25 1.93
N ASP A 109 8.83 -17.61 0.74
CA ASP A 109 9.91 -16.90 0.08
C ASP A 109 9.35 -15.76 -0.76
N PHE A 110 9.44 -14.57 -0.20
CA PHE A 110 9.34 -13.32 -0.94
C PHE A 110 10.74 -12.97 -1.45
N ASP A 111 10.82 -12.37 -2.64
CA ASP A 111 12.02 -11.64 -3.01
C ASP A 111 12.38 -10.64 -1.91
N THR A 112 13.65 -10.56 -1.55
CA THR A 112 14.11 -9.78 -0.38
C THR A 112 13.79 -8.30 -0.55
N SER A 113 13.97 -7.76 -1.77
CA SER A 113 13.72 -6.36 -2.05
C SER A 113 12.22 -6.04 -1.98
N LEU A 114 11.39 -6.91 -2.56
CA LEU A 114 9.94 -6.74 -2.56
C LEU A 114 9.35 -6.90 -1.15
N LYS A 115 9.85 -7.87 -0.37
CA LYS A 115 9.48 -8.05 1.03
C LYS A 115 9.73 -6.78 1.83
N GLY A 116 10.90 -6.17 1.65
CA GLY A 116 11.25 -4.91 2.30
C GLY A 116 10.27 -3.78 1.97
N HIS A 117 9.83 -3.68 0.70
CA HIS A 117 8.80 -2.70 0.31
C HIS A 117 7.46 -2.95 1.01
N PHE A 118 6.95 -4.18 1.02
CA PHE A 118 5.68 -4.48 1.69
C PHE A 118 5.76 -4.27 3.20
N GLN A 119 6.86 -4.64 3.84
CA GLN A 119 7.08 -4.37 5.26
C GLN A 119 7.11 -2.88 5.56
N GLY A 120 7.77 -2.08 4.71
CA GLY A 120 7.76 -0.62 4.82
C GLY A 120 6.35 -0.02 4.73
N LEU A 121 5.52 -0.52 3.81
CA LEU A 121 4.12 -0.11 3.69
C LEU A 121 3.30 -0.47 4.92
N VAL A 122 3.46 -1.70 5.45
CA VAL A 122 2.78 -2.13 6.68
C VAL A 122 3.10 -1.19 7.84
N VAL A 123 4.39 -0.87 8.04
CA VAL A 123 4.83 0.03 9.10
C VAL A 123 4.29 1.45 8.91
N ALA A 124 4.32 1.97 7.68
CA ALA A 124 3.75 3.29 7.37
C ALA A 124 2.25 3.34 7.67
N ALA A 125 1.54 2.25 7.38
CA ALA A 125 0.12 2.06 7.67
C ALA A 125 -0.18 1.79 9.16
N GLY A 126 0.81 1.77 10.05
CA GLY A 126 0.61 1.55 11.50
C GLY A 126 0.56 0.09 11.93
N GLY A 127 0.76 -0.84 11.00
CA GLY A 127 0.80 -2.27 11.29
C GLY A 127 2.15 -2.71 11.86
N THR A 128 2.14 -3.82 12.59
CA THR A 128 3.33 -4.46 13.15
C THR A 128 3.79 -5.62 12.28
N VAL A 129 5.04 -5.59 11.82
CA VAL A 129 5.62 -6.71 11.08
C VAL A 129 6.18 -7.76 12.04
N LEU A 130 5.74 -9.02 11.88
CA LEU A 130 6.25 -10.17 12.62
C LEU A 130 7.42 -10.80 11.86
N HIS A 131 8.56 -10.91 12.53
CA HIS A 131 9.78 -11.53 11.98
C HIS A 131 9.90 -13.03 12.28
N ARG A 132 9.08 -13.53 13.21
CA ARG A 132 9.00 -14.94 13.56
C ARG A 132 7.60 -15.45 13.24
N LYS A 133 7.53 -16.75 12.91
CA LYS A 133 6.25 -17.44 12.73
C LYS A 133 5.38 -17.25 13.98
N PRO A 134 4.11 -16.85 13.84
CA PRO A 134 3.22 -16.69 14.99
C PRO A 134 3.08 -18.00 15.76
N ILE A 135 2.97 -17.90 17.08
CA ILE A 135 2.81 -19.05 17.97
C ILE A 135 1.34 -19.47 17.93
N PRO A 136 1.03 -20.78 17.95
CA PRO A 136 -0.34 -21.26 18.10
C PRO A 136 -1.03 -20.63 19.31
N CYS A 137 -2.30 -20.28 19.17
CA CYS A 137 -3.08 -19.79 20.29
C CYS A 137 -3.47 -21.02 21.15
N ASP A 138 -3.00 -21.09 22.40
CA ASP A 138 -3.51 -22.08 23.35
C ASP A 138 -4.98 -21.77 23.63
N GLU A 139 -5.86 -22.77 23.50
CA GLU A 139 -7.33 -22.69 23.52
C GLU A 139 -7.95 -22.17 24.85
N LEU A 140 -7.19 -21.57 25.76
CA LEU A 140 -7.60 -21.29 27.14
C LEU A 140 -7.81 -19.80 27.49
N ALA A 141 -7.68 -18.87 26.53
CA ALA A 141 -8.03 -17.47 26.78
C ALA A 141 -9.36 -17.10 26.06
N PRO A 142 -10.46 -16.85 26.79
CA PRO A 142 -11.69 -16.36 26.18
C PRO A 142 -11.46 -14.90 25.79
N LEU A 143 -11.06 -14.67 24.54
CA LEU A 143 -11.05 -13.32 23.96
C LEU A 143 -12.42 -13.08 23.30
N PRO A 144 -13.02 -11.89 23.46
CA PRO A 144 -14.26 -11.54 22.78
C PRO A 144 -14.04 -11.65 21.26
N ALA A 145 -15.12 -11.86 20.50
CA ALA A 145 -15.12 -11.93 19.04
C ALA A 145 -14.57 -10.65 18.40
N SER A 146 -13.25 -10.49 18.43
CA SER A 146 -12.50 -9.38 17.87
C SER A 146 -11.88 -9.86 16.58
N ILE A 147 -11.91 -8.99 15.57
CA ILE A 147 -11.26 -9.18 14.27
C ILE A 147 -9.86 -9.77 14.48
N PRO A 148 -9.44 -10.79 13.71
CA PRO A 148 -8.11 -11.35 13.84
C PRO A 148 -7.06 -10.23 13.75
N SER A 149 -6.30 -10.04 14.83
CA SER A 149 -5.28 -8.99 14.89
C SER A 149 -4.06 -9.32 14.05
N THR A 150 -3.99 -10.54 13.48
CA THR A 150 -2.81 -11.03 12.77
C THR A 150 -3.19 -11.53 11.38
N PHE A 151 -2.47 -11.07 10.38
CA PHE A 151 -2.57 -11.48 8.98
C PHE A 151 -1.34 -12.29 8.55
N ILE A 152 -1.57 -13.42 7.90
CA ILE A 152 -0.56 -14.23 7.24
C ILE A 152 -0.54 -13.86 5.75
N ILE A 153 0.47 -13.10 5.34
CA ILE A 153 0.60 -12.60 3.98
C ILE A 153 1.38 -13.58 3.12
N TYR A 154 0.77 -14.08 2.04
CA TYR A 154 1.43 -14.91 1.04
C TYR A 154 1.62 -14.18 -0.28
N SER A 155 2.68 -14.56 -1.02
CA SER A 155 3.05 -13.92 -2.28
C SER A 155 2.30 -14.52 -3.48
N LEU A 156 1.80 -13.66 -4.36
CA LEU A 156 1.31 -14.01 -5.70
C LEU A 156 2.42 -13.90 -6.78
N GLU A 157 3.60 -13.41 -6.41
CA GLU A 157 4.71 -13.19 -7.36
C GLU A 157 5.34 -14.51 -7.82
N MET A 158 5.61 -14.62 -9.12
CA MET A 158 6.20 -15.83 -9.68
C MET A 158 7.73 -15.81 -9.55
N PRO A 159 8.37 -16.93 -9.19
CA PRO A 159 9.83 -17.04 -9.26
C PRO A 159 10.28 -16.96 -10.73
N GLU A 160 11.40 -16.30 -10.99
CA GLU A 160 11.91 -16.08 -12.35
C GLU A 160 12.22 -17.38 -13.13
N ASN A 161 12.45 -18.51 -12.43
CA ASN A 161 12.88 -19.78 -13.02
C ASN A 161 12.08 -21.01 -12.53
N CYS A 162 10.76 -20.89 -12.33
CA CYS A 162 9.96 -22.02 -11.87
C CYS A 162 9.37 -22.85 -13.02
N SER A 163 9.62 -24.17 -13.02
CA SER A 163 9.01 -25.12 -13.96
C SER A 163 7.57 -25.50 -13.62
N LEU A 164 7.08 -25.11 -12.44
CA LEU A 164 5.72 -25.40 -11.99
C LEU A 164 4.72 -24.40 -12.58
N SER A 165 3.50 -24.88 -12.82
CA SER A 165 2.38 -24.01 -13.20
C SER A 165 2.14 -22.94 -12.12
N ARG A 166 1.88 -21.70 -12.57
CA ARG A 166 1.50 -20.55 -11.72
C ARG A 166 0.41 -20.93 -10.71
N ASP A 167 -0.61 -21.65 -11.15
CA ASP A 167 -1.73 -22.04 -10.30
C ASP A 167 -1.31 -22.99 -9.19
N MET A 168 -0.39 -23.91 -9.47
CA MET A 168 0.14 -24.83 -8.46
C MET A 168 0.95 -24.08 -7.39
N ILE A 169 1.77 -23.11 -7.81
CA ILE A 169 2.57 -22.30 -6.89
C ILE A 169 1.65 -21.48 -5.97
N ILE A 170 0.66 -20.81 -6.53
CA ILE A 170 -0.31 -20.00 -5.77
C ILE A 170 -1.10 -20.89 -4.82
N LYS A 171 -1.65 -22.03 -5.29
CA LYS A 171 -2.40 -22.97 -4.43
C LYS A 171 -1.56 -23.48 -3.26
N ARG A 172 -0.28 -23.82 -3.49
CA ARG A 172 0.63 -24.26 -2.42
C ARG A 172 0.86 -23.17 -1.38
N ARG A 173 1.07 -21.92 -1.82
CA ARG A 173 1.28 -20.78 -0.91
C ARG A 173 0.02 -20.44 -0.12
N LEU A 174 -1.14 -20.44 -0.77
CA LEU A 174 -2.43 -20.25 -0.13
C LEU A 174 -2.68 -21.33 0.93
N SER A 175 -2.55 -22.61 0.57
CA SER A 175 -2.76 -23.72 1.50
C SER A 175 -1.83 -23.66 2.72
N GLY A 176 -0.58 -23.25 2.51
CA GLY A 176 0.36 -23.02 3.61
C GLY A 176 -0.09 -21.87 4.53
N ALA A 177 -0.53 -20.75 3.94
CA ALA A 177 -1.02 -19.59 4.68
C ALA A 177 -2.28 -19.92 5.48
N GLU A 178 -3.24 -20.63 4.88
CA GLU A 178 -4.47 -21.10 5.53
C GLU A 178 -4.16 -22.04 6.72
N ALA A 179 -3.23 -22.99 6.53
CA ALA A 179 -2.84 -23.91 7.61
C ALA A 179 -2.20 -23.14 8.79
N LEU A 180 -1.35 -22.16 8.49
CA LEU A 180 -0.77 -21.30 9.52
C LEU A 180 -1.81 -20.40 10.19
N ALA A 181 -2.70 -19.79 9.41
CA ALA A 181 -3.79 -18.97 9.89
C ALA A 181 -4.68 -19.74 10.86
N ARG A 182 -5.15 -20.94 10.47
CA ARG A 182 -5.97 -21.83 11.32
C ARG A 182 -5.28 -22.19 12.62
N SER A 183 -4.00 -22.58 12.58
CA SER A 183 -3.26 -23.00 13.80
C SER A 183 -2.95 -21.85 14.77
N THR A 184 -3.06 -20.59 14.33
CA THR A 184 -2.66 -19.42 15.13
C THR A 184 -3.82 -18.45 15.41
N GLY A 185 -5.03 -18.76 14.93
CA GLY A 185 -6.17 -17.85 15.00
C GLY A 185 -6.00 -16.58 14.16
N ALA A 186 -5.10 -16.59 13.17
CA ALA A 186 -4.85 -15.48 12.26
C ALA A 186 -5.75 -15.59 11.00
N LYS A 187 -5.70 -14.57 10.13
CA LYS A 187 -6.36 -14.57 8.81
C LYS A 187 -5.31 -14.62 7.70
N GLU A 188 -5.51 -15.42 6.67
CA GLU A 188 -4.68 -15.39 5.47
C GLU A 188 -5.07 -14.25 4.53
N ALA A 189 -4.09 -13.64 3.87
CA ALA A 189 -4.31 -12.68 2.80
C ALA A 189 -3.15 -12.68 1.80
N SER A 190 -3.41 -12.24 0.57
CA SER A 190 -2.36 -12.11 -0.44
C SER A 190 -1.63 -10.78 -0.32
N ASN A 191 -0.46 -10.65 -0.96
CA ASN A 191 0.19 -9.36 -1.14
C ASN A 191 -0.66 -8.40 -2.00
N SER A 192 -1.51 -8.89 -2.92
CA SER A 192 -2.46 -8.02 -3.64
C SER A 192 -3.46 -7.40 -2.67
N TRP A 193 -4.11 -8.20 -1.82
CA TRP A 193 -5.05 -7.69 -0.81
C TRP A 193 -4.45 -6.59 0.06
N LEU A 194 -3.18 -6.74 0.45
CA LEU A 194 -2.45 -5.71 1.19
C LEU A 194 -2.33 -4.40 0.40
N LEU A 195 -1.97 -4.49 -0.88
CA LEU A 195 -1.81 -3.32 -1.75
C LEU A 195 -3.16 -2.68 -2.08
N ASP A 196 -4.18 -3.48 -2.36
CA ASP A 196 -5.54 -3.07 -2.67
C ASP A 196 -6.15 -2.33 -1.47
N SER A 197 -5.97 -2.86 -0.26
CA SER A 197 -6.39 -2.20 0.98
C SER A 197 -5.74 -0.81 1.16
N ILE A 198 -4.45 -0.69 0.82
CA ILE A 198 -3.77 0.60 0.87
C ILE A 198 -4.28 1.53 -0.25
N ALA A 199 -4.46 1.00 -1.46
CA ALA A 199 -4.88 1.75 -2.63
C ALA A 199 -6.31 2.29 -2.52
N SER A 200 -7.20 1.64 -1.78
CA SER A 200 -8.53 2.16 -1.42
C SER A 200 -8.58 2.89 -0.09
N CYS A 201 -7.50 2.84 0.70
CA CYS A 201 -7.44 3.30 2.08
C CYS A 201 -8.54 2.66 2.96
N LYS A 202 -8.85 1.38 2.73
CA LYS A 202 -9.85 0.57 3.46
C LYS A 202 -9.33 -0.84 3.67
N LEU A 203 -9.89 -1.59 4.61
CA LEU A 203 -9.62 -3.03 4.70
C LEU A 203 -10.59 -3.74 3.75
N GLU A 204 -10.05 -4.38 2.71
CA GLU A 204 -10.82 -5.17 1.74
C GLU A 204 -11.26 -6.54 2.28
#